data_AF-A0A3R7GZB4-F1
#
_entry.id   AF-A0A3R7GZB4-F1
#
_cell.length_a   1.000
_cell.length_b   1.000
_cell.length_c   1.000
_cell.angle_alpha   90.00
_cell.angle_beta   90.00
_cell.angle_gamma   90.00
#
_symmetry.space_group_name_H-M   'P 1'
#
loop_
_entity.id
_entity.type
_entity.pdbx_description
1 polymer ?
#
loop_
_entity_poly.entity_id
_entity_poly.type
_entity_poly.pdbx_seq_one_letter_code
_entity_poly.pdbx_strand_id
1 'polypeptide(L)'
;MKAVCVLKGDVGVQGTATFTQEVDGGPVTVDVHLTGLTPGKHGFHVHAFGDTTNGCVSAGPHFNPTGVDHGAPEDPVRHVGDLGNVEANAQGVVQRVFTDKIISLTGPNSIVGRAMVVHELEDDLGRGGHEFSKTTGNAGGRLACGVIGLAQLIIIIDSMTSMFNTDASLPYNHDLFESLIVKKKNKDGRGRDLLLPYYNHSEVPTPPNTHSGNLDRN
;
A
#
# COMPACT_ATOMS: atom_id res chain seq x y z
N MET A 1 3.63 -5.74 -9.18
CA MET A 1 3.49 -4.66 -8.17
C MET A 1 3.72 -5.22 -6.78
N LYS A 2 4.31 -4.43 -5.88
CA LYS A 2 4.58 -4.86 -4.50
C LYS A 2 4.07 -3.82 -3.50
N ALA A 3 3.63 -4.28 -2.34
CA ALA A 3 3.27 -3.46 -1.20
C ALA A 3 3.82 -4.06 0.09
N VAL A 4 3.91 -3.25 1.13
CA VAL A 4 4.36 -3.66 2.45
C VAL A 4 3.54 -2.98 3.53
N CYS A 5 3.27 -3.71 4.60
CA CYS A 5 2.69 -3.20 5.82
C CYS A 5 3.61 -3.56 6.98
N VAL A 6 3.99 -2.57 7.78
CA VAL A 6 4.66 -2.78 9.07
C VAL A 6 3.57 -2.74 10.13
N LEU A 7 3.30 -3.88 10.77
CA LEU A 7 2.32 -3.98 11.83
C LEU A 7 2.99 -3.64 13.17
N LYS A 8 2.39 -2.73 13.92
CA LYS A 8 2.81 -2.39 15.29
C LYS A 8 1.59 -2.30 16.20
N GLY A 9 1.77 -2.76 17.43
CA GLY A 9 0.77 -2.74 18.50
C GLY A 9 1.38 -2.34 19.85
N ASP A 10 0.52 -1.99 20.80
CA ASP A 10 0.95 -1.48 22.12
C ASP A 10 1.51 -2.59 23.02
N VAL A 11 1.11 -3.85 22.81
CA VAL A 11 1.48 -5.02 23.63
C VAL A 11 2.70 -5.78 23.09
N GLY A 12 3.56 -5.13 22.31
CA GLY A 12 4.77 -5.74 21.74
C GLY A 12 4.51 -6.65 20.53
N VAL A 13 3.26 -6.80 20.10
CA VAL A 13 2.92 -7.45 18.82
C VAL A 13 3.42 -6.59 17.68
N GLN A 14 4.25 -7.18 16.81
CA GLN A 14 4.84 -6.46 15.69
C GLN A 14 5.23 -7.40 14.55
N GLY A 15 5.46 -6.82 13.37
CA GLY A 15 6.05 -7.55 12.26
C GLY A 15 5.74 -6.91 10.92
N THR A 16 5.75 -7.73 9.87
CA THR A 16 5.56 -7.27 8.50
C THR A 16 4.66 -8.21 7.72
N ALA A 17 3.82 -7.62 6.87
CA ALA A 17 3.15 -8.33 5.79
C ALA A 17 3.62 -7.71 4.46
N THR A 18 4.07 -8.54 3.52
CA THR A 18 4.41 -8.12 2.16
C THR A 18 3.41 -8.70 1.17
N PHE A 19 3.13 -7.93 0.12
CA PHE A 19 2.12 -8.26 -0.87
C PHE A 19 2.76 -8.18 -2.25
N THR A 20 2.58 -9.21 -3.06
CA THR A 20 3.08 -9.25 -4.44
C THR A 20 1.96 -9.63 -5.38
N GLN A 21 1.74 -8.81 -6.40
CA GLN A 21 0.79 -9.04 -7.48
C GLN A 21 1.54 -8.96 -8.80
N GLU A 22 1.78 -10.11 -9.43
CA GLU A 22 2.65 -10.20 -10.62
C GLU A 22 2.01 -9.57 -11.87
N VAL A 23 0.70 -9.76 -12.02
CA VAL A 23 -0.09 -9.26 -13.16
C VAL A 23 -1.27 -8.46 -12.61
N ASP A 24 -1.62 -7.35 -13.27
CA ASP A 24 -2.79 -6.56 -12.92
C ASP A 24 -4.08 -7.42 -12.95
N GLY A 25 -4.90 -7.31 -11.92
CA GLY A 25 -6.07 -8.18 -11.72
C GLY A 25 -5.76 -9.65 -11.38
N GLY A 26 -4.47 -10.04 -11.32
CA GLY A 26 -4.04 -11.35 -10.84
C GLY A 26 -4.15 -11.50 -9.32
N PRO A 27 -3.98 -12.72 -8.81
CA PRO A 27 -4.01 -12.96 -7.37
C PRO A 27 -2.83 -12.28 -6.65
N VAL A 28 -3.02 -11.97 -5.38
CA VAL A 28 -2.00 -11.35 -4.52
C VAL A 28 -1.42 -12.40 -3.59
N THR A 29 -0.11 -12.60 -3.66
CA THR A 29 0.64 -13.39 -2.68
C THR A 29 0.96 -12.53 -1.47
N VAL A 30 0.61 -13.01 -0.29
CA VAL A 30 0.83 -12.37 1.01
C VAL A 30 1.82 -13.19 1.80
N ASP A 31 2.92 -12.58 2.23
CA ASP A 31 3.92 -13.18 3.12
C ASP A 31 3.93 -12.41 4.44
N VAL A 32 3.57 -13.12 5.53
CA VAL A 32 3.34 -12.57 6.85
C VAL A 32 4.36 -13.12 7.83
N HIS A 33 5.05 -12.21 8.51
CA HIS A 33 5.92 -12.50 9.64
C HIS A 33 5.52 -11.63 10.84
N LEU A 34 4.99 -12.23 11.91
CA LEU A 34 4.58 -11.54 13.13
C LEU A 34 5.21 -12.20 14.36
N THR A 35 5.41 -11.42 15.41
CA THR A 35 5.85 -11.90 16.72
C THR A 35 5.04 -11.24 17.84
N GLY A 36 5.10 -11.82 19.04
CA GLY A 36 4.47 -11.27 20.25
C GLY A 36 2.99 -11.65 20.41
N LEU A 37 2.46 -12.55 19.58
CA LEU A 37 1.09 -13.06 19.69
C LEU A 37 0.98 -14.14 20.77
N THR A 38 -0.23 -14.40 21.25
CA THR A 38 -0.51 -15.63 21.99
C THR A 38 -0.49 -16.83 21.03
N PRO A 39 -0.15 -18.05 21.47
CA PRO A 39 -0.25 -19.23 20.61
C PRO A 39 -1.69 -19.47 20.13
N GLY A 40 -1.86 -19.86 18.87
CA GLY A 40 -3.17 -20.15 18.26
C GLY A 40 -3.51 -19.23 17.10
N LYS A 41 -4.79 -19.25 16.70
CA LYS A 41 -5.29 -18.49 15.56
C LYS A 41 -5.68 -17.07 15.93
N HIS A 42 -5.42 -16.16 15.00
CA HIS A 42 -5.73 -14.75 15.11
C HIS A 42 -6.34 -14.27 13.78
N GLY A 43 -7.50 -13.60 13.86
CA GLY A 43 -8.13 -12.96 12.71
C GLY A 43 -7.19 -11.95 12.05
N PHE A 44 -7.20 -11.89 10.73
CA PHE A 44 -6.26 -11.11 9.94
C PHE A 44 -6.97 -10.46 8.77
N HIS A 45 -7.14 -9.13 8.83
CA HIS A 45 -8.04 -8.42 7.92
C HIS A 45 -7.44 -7.12 7.39
N VAL A 46 -7.79 -6.78 6.15
CA VAL A 46 -7.67 -5.41 5.66
C VAL A 46 -8.87 -4.61 6.11
N HIS A 47 -8.63 -3.51 6.81
CA HIS A 47 -9.63 -2.56 7.28
C HIS A 47 -9.76 -1.37 6.33
N ALA A 48 -10.93 -0.72 6.35
CA ALA A 48 -11.33 0.25 5.34
C ALA A 48 -10.40 1.46 5.25
N PHE A 49 -9.89 1.96 6.39
CA PHE A 49 -9.15 3.21 6.45
C PHE A 49 -7.67 2.96 6.78
N GLY A 50 -6.77 3.62 6.07
CA GLY A 50 -5.36 3.73 6.44
C GLY A 50 -5.13 4.79 7.51
N ASP A 51 -5.94 4.77 8.56
CA ASP A 51 -5.89 5.73 9.66
C ASP A 51 -5.51 5.01 10.96
N THR A 52 -4.42 5.47 11.57
CA THR A 52 -3.90 4.95 12.85
C THR A 52 -3.78 6.05 13.91
N THR A 53 -4.50 7.16 13.76
CA THR A 53 -4.45 8.34 14.65
C THR A 53 -4.84 8.03 16.08
N ASN A 54 -5.76 7.09 16.29
CA ASN A 54 -6.17 6.57 17.59
C ASN A 54 -5.88 5.06 17.68
N GLY A 55 -4.65 4.69 17.30
CA GLY A 55 -4.24 3.29 17.17
C GLY A 55 -5.08 2.55 16.13
N CYS A 56 -5.22 1.24 16.30
CA CYS A 56 -5.87 0.39 15.31
C CYS A 56 -7.38 0.58 15.23
N VAL A 57 -8.02 1.27 16.17
CA VAL A 57 -9.46 1.55 16.15
C VAL A 57 -9.82 2.49 14.98
N SER A 58 -8.96 3.47 14.68
CA SER A 58 -9.17 4.42 13.58
C SER A 58 -9.22 3.76 12.20
N ALA A 59 -8.73 2.52 12.05
CA ALA A 59 -8.78 1.78 10.79
C ALA A 59 -10.21 1.47 10.32
N GLY A 60 -11.22 1.60 11.19
CA GLY A 60 -12.63 1.41 10.83
C GLY A 60 -13.04 -0.07 10.71
N PRO A 61 -14.12 -0.41 9.97
CA PRO A 61 -14.55 -1.79 9.75
C PRO A 61 -13.64 -2.52 8.76
N HIS A 62 -13.93 -3.80 8.49
CA HIS A 62 -13.28 -4.53 7.39
C HIS A 62 -13.51 -3.80 6.07
N PHE A 63 -12.57 -3.92 5.14
CA PHE A 63 -12.71 -3.35 3.81
C PHE A 63 -13.79 -4.10 3.00
N ASN A 64 -14.97 -3.48 2.88
CA ASN A 64 -16.15 -4.05 2.24
C ASN A 64 -16.78 -3.09 1.22
N PRO A 65 -16.18 -2.93 0.03
CA PRO A 65 -16.70 -2.03 -0.99
C PRO A 65 -18.01 -2.54 -1.64
N THR A 66 -18.34 -3.83 -1.46
CA THR A 66 -19.49 -4.49 -2.07
C THR A 66 -20.69 -4.62 -1.14
N GLY A 67 -20.55 -4.28 0.15
CA GLY A 67 -21.64 -4.31 1.12
C GLY A 67 -22.19 -5.71 1.40
N VAL A 68 -21.34 -6.74 1.33
CA VAL A 68 -21.71 -8.14 1.59
C VAL A 68 -21.37 -8.56 3.03
N ASP A 69 -21.85 -9.73 3.44
CA ASP A 69 -21.50 -10.30 4.75
C ASP A 69 -20.03 -10.75 4.80
N HIS A 70 -19.50 -10.78 6.02
CA HIS A 70 -18.20 -11.40 6.34
C HIS A 70 -18.20 -12.91 6.05
N GLY A 71 -17.06 -13.42 5.60
CA GLY A 71 -16.87 -14.85 5.31
C GLY A 71 -15.40 -15.29 5.24
N ALA A 72 -15.18 -16.59 5.00
CA ALA A 72 -13.84 -17.14 4.88
C ALA A 72 -13.15 -16.73 3.56
N PRO A 73 -11.81 -16.79 3.46
CA PRO A 73 -11.10 -16.44 2.24
C PRO A 73 -11.58 -17.16 0.96
N GLU A 74 -12.05 -18.40 1.11
CA GLU A 74 -12.48 -19.23 0.00
C GLU A 74 -13.97 -19.05 -0.33
N ASP A 75 -14.73 -18.33 0.51
CA ASP A 75 -16.15 -18.14 0.29
C ASP A 75 -16.42 -17.13 -0.84
N PRO A 76 -17.46 -17.36 -1.67
CA PRO A 76 -17.85 -16.42 -2.71
C PRO A 76 -18.47 -15.13 -2.16
N VAL A 77 -18.98 -15.18 -0.93
CA VAL A 77 -19.55 -14.04 -0.20
C VAL A 77 -18.66 -13.79 1.00
N ARG A 78 -17.90 -12.70 0.93
CA ARG A 78 -16.97 -12.22 1.96
C ARG A 78 -16.65 -10.76 1.70
N HIS A 79 -16.21 -10.03 2.71
CA HIS A 79 -15.59 -8.74 2.47
C HIS A 79 -14.29 -8.92 1.67
N VAL A 80 -13.93 -7.90 0.88
CA VAL A 80 -12.63 -7.89 0.19
C VAL A 80 -11.47 -8.02 1.19
N GLY A 81 -11.60 -7.44 2.38
CA GLY A 81 -10.56 -7.48 3.40
C GLY A 81 -10.48 -8.76 4.24
N ASP A 82 -11.35 -9.76 4.07
CA ASP A 82 -11.46 -10.90 4.98
C ASP A 82 -10.39 -11.99 4.73
N LEU A 83 -9.14 -11.84 5.18
CA LEU A 83 -8.07 -12.84 4.91
C LEU A 83 -8.05 -14.03 5.89
N GLY A 84 -9.09 -14.17 6.72
CA GLY A 84 -9.26 -15.29 7.65
C GLY A 84 -8.28 -15.21 8.81
N ASN A 85 -7.61 -16.32 9.11
CA ASN A 85 -6.73 -16.43 10.27
C ASN A 85 -5.26 -16.61 9.88
N VAL A 86 -4.37 -15.97 10.64
CA VAL A 86 -2.97 -16.40 10.80
C VAL A 86 -2.83 -17.25 12.07
N GLU A 87 -1.80 -18.09 12.16
CA GLU A 87 -1.61 -18.99 13.30
C GLU A 87 -0.22 -18.78 13.91
N ALA A 88 -0.20 -18.36 15.16
CA ALA A 88 1.01 -18.17 15.95
C ALA A 88 1.39 -19.49 16.62
N ASN A 89 2.68 -19.86 16.52
CA ASN A 89 3.21 -21.04 17.16
C ASN A 89 3.33 -20.86 18.70
N ALA A 90 3.87 -21.86 19.38
CA ALA A 90 4.07 -21.84 20.84
C ALA A 90 4.98 -20.69 21.35
N GLN A 91 5.75 -20.04 20.47
CA GLN A 91 6.60 -18.89 20.77
C GLN A 91 5.92 -17.56 20.40
N GLY A 92 4.65 -17.57 19.97
CA GLY A 92 3.94 -16.37 19.57
C GLY A 92 4.38 -15.81 18.21
N VAL A 93 4.92 -16.67 17.34
CA VAL A 93 5.46 -16.29 16.02
C VAL A 93 4.58 -16.84 14.91
N VAL A 94 4.26 -15.98 13.94
CA VAL A 94 3.62 -16.33 12.67
C VAL A 94 4.65 -16.27 11.56
N GLN A 95 4.72 -17.31 10.74
CA GLN A 95 5.41 -17.31 9.44
C GLN A 95 4.50 -18.01 8.45
N ARG A 96 3.87 -17.24 7.55
CA ARG A 96 2.88 -17.79 6.63
C ARG A 96 2.90 -17.06 5.29
N VAL A 97 2.93 -17.86 4.23
CA VAL A 97 2.72 -17.39 2.86
C VAL A 97 1.41 -17.97 2.34
N PHE A 98 0.56 -17.13 1.76
CA PHE A 98 -0.69 -17.55 1.13
C PHE A 98 -1.04 -16.63 -0.03
N THR A 99 -2.08 -16.98 -0.78
CA THR A 99 -2.54 -16.22 -1.94
C THR A 99 -4.03 -15.93 -1.80
N ASP A 100 -4.42 -14.70 -2.10
CA ASP A 100 -5.82 -14.28 -2.15
C ASP A 100 -6.18 -13.78 -3.56
N LYS A 101 -7.41 -14.05 -4.00
CA LYS A 101 -7.88 -13.76 -5.36
C LYS A 101 -8.80 -12.53 -5.45
N ILE A 102 -9.19 -11.95 -4.31
CA ILE A 102 -10.17 -10.85 -4.25
C ILE A 102 -9.48 -9.53 -3.96
N ILE A 103 -8.54 -9.50 -3.02
CA ILE A 103 -7.71 -8.30 -2.81
C ILE A 103 -6.91 -8.01 -4.07
N SER A 104 -6.64 -6.74 -4.30
CA SER A 104 -5.78 -6.27 -5.37
C SER A 104 -4.86 -5.17 -4.84
N LEU A 105 -3.77 -4.88 -5.54
CA LEU A 105 -2.95 -3.70 -5.26
C LEU A 105 -3.36 -2.50 -6.13
N THR A 106 -4.30 -2.69 -7.07
CA THR A 106 -4.88 -1.68 -7.98
C THR A 106 -6.40 -1.80 -8.06
N GLY A 107 -7.04 -0.76 -8.61
CA GLY A 107 -8.47 -0.78 -8.92
C GLY A 107 -9.40 -0.69 -7.70
N PRO A 108 -10.69 -1.02 -7.86
CA PRO A 108 -11.70 -0.87 -6.82
C PRO A 108 -11.43 -1.68 -5.55
N ASN A 109 -10.79 -2.84 -5.70
CA ASN A 109 -10.39 -3.72 -4.60
C ASN A 109 -8.97 -3.42 -4.08
N SER A 110 -8.38 -2.27 -4.45
CA SER A 110 -7.04 -1.92 -3.98
C SER A 110 -7.01 -1.82 -2.45
N ILE A 111 -6.05 -2.54 -1.86
CA ILE A 111 -5.75 -2.50 -0.43
C ILE A 111 -4.62 -1.50 -0.10
N VAL A 112 -3.99 -0.89 -1.11
CA VAL A 112 -2.96 0.14 -0.90
C VAL A 112 -3.61 1.37 -0.27
N GLY A 113 -2.96 1.92 0.76
CA GLY A 113 -3.48 3.04 1.56
C GLY A 113 -4.52 2.65 2.60
N ARG A 114 -4.82 1.35 2.75
CA ARG A 114 -5.68 0.80 3.81
C ARG A 114 -4.84 0.22 4.94
N ALA A 115 -5.46 -0.13 6.06
CA ALA A 115 -4.74 -0.74 7.17
C ALA A 115 -4.86 -2.27 7.18
N MET A 116 -3.78 -2.98 7.43
CA MET A 116 -3.82 -4.39 7.83
C MET A 116 -3.95 -4.46 9.36
N VAL A 117 -4.76 -5.38 9.87
CA VAL A 117 -4.98 -5.59 11.31
C VAL A 117 -4.85 -7.07 11.64
N VAL A 118 -4.11 -7.39 12.70
CA VAL A 118 -4.16 -8.71 13.37
C VAL A 118 -4.96 -8.59 14.67
N HIS A 119 -5.86 -9.53 14.88
CA HIS A 119 -6.84 -9.51 15.95
C HIS A 119 -6.45 -10.38 17.15
N GLU A 120 -7.16 -10.21 18.25
CA GLU A 120 -6.93 -10.91 19.52
C GLU A 120 -7.33 -12.39 19.47
N LEU A 121 -8.45 -12.70 18.81
CA LEU A 121 -9.06 -14.03 18.78
C LEU A 121 -9.10 -14.61 17.37
N GLU A 122 -9.44 -15.90 17.30
CA GLU A 122 -9.78 -16.58 16.05
C GLU A 122 -10.98 -15.89 15.39
N ASP A 123 -10.85 -15.64 14.10
CA ASP A 123 -11.96 -15.32 13.22
C ASP A 123 -12.78 -16.60 12.94
N ASP A 124 -14.06 -16.59 13.31
CA ASP A 124 -15.01 -17.69 13.09
C ASP A 124 -15.49 -17.83 11.63
N LEU A 125 -15.03 -16.95 10.75
CA LEU A 125 -15.24 -16.96 9.31
C LEU A 125 -16.71 -16.83 8.90
N GLY A 126 -17.52 -16.18 9.73
CA GLY A 126 -18.95 -16.03 9.49
C GLY A 126 -19.76 -17.29 9.81
N ARG A 127 -19.20 -18.23 10.59
CA ARG A 127 -19.81 -19.55 10.90
C ARG A 127 -20.10 -19.77 12.38
N GLY A 128 -19.79 -18.82 13.25
CA GLY A 128 -19.93 -18.95 14.71
C GLY A 128 -21.35 -18.82 15.26
N GLY A 129 -22.34 -18.46 14.44
CA GLY A 129 -23.75 -18.35 14.84
C GLY A 129 -24.10 -17.17 15.76
N HIS A 130 -23.10 -16.39 16.19
CA HIS A 130 -23.27 -15.14 16.93
C HIS A 130 -23.54 -13.96 15.97
N GLU A 131 -24.20 -12.89 16.45
CA GLU A 131 -24.60 -11.75 15.59
C GLU A 131 -23.41 -11.06 14.91
N PHE A 132 -22.25 -10.98 15.57
CA PHE A 132 -21.04 -10.39 14.97
C PHE A 132 -20.23 -11.35 14.09
N SER A 133 -20.68 -12.60 13.94
CA SER A 133 -20.00 -13.58 13.07
C SER A 133 -20.03 -13.08 11.62
N LYS A 134 -21.18 -12.60 11.15
CA LYS A 134 -21.35 -12.06 9.78
C LYS A 134 -20.80 -10.65 9.57
N THR A 135 -20.18 -10.03 10.58
CA THR A 135 -19.62 -8.67 10.45
C THR A 135 -18.12 -8.61 10.77
N THR A 136 -17.68 -9.24 11.85
CA THR A 136 -16.29 -9.16 12.32
C THR A 136 -15.66 -10.53 12.57
N GLY A 137 -16.37 -11.61 12.27
CA GLY A 137 -15.91 -12.97 12.57
C GLY A 137 -15.71 -13.25 14.07
N ASN A 138 -16.25 -12.40 14.95
CA ASN A 138 -15.98 -12.40 16.40
C ASN A 138 -14.48 -12.40 16.79
N ALA A 139 -13.59 -11.84 15.95
CA ALA A 139 -12.14 -11.88 16.18
C ALA A 139 -11.64 -11.01 17.36
N GLY A 140 -12.52 -10.28 18.06
CA GLY A 140 -12.16 -9.52 19.27
C GLY A 140 -11.30 -8.28 19.01
N GLY A 141 -10.41 -7.96 19.96
CA GLY A 141 -9.56 -6.76 19.95
C GLY A 141 -8.61 -6.69 18.75
N ARG A 142 -7.98 -5.51 18.56
CA ARG A 142 -7.01 -5.25 17.49
C ARG A 142 -5.61 -5.16 18.09
N LEU A 143 -4.79 -6.19 17.90
CA LEU A 143 -3.50 -6.30 18.58
C LEU A 143 -2.41 -5.46 17.93
N ALA A 144 -2.36 -5.43 16.60
CA ALA A 144 -1.42 -4.60 15.85
C ALA A 144 -1.99 -4.25 14.48
N CYS A 145 -1.54 -3.11 13.94
CA CYS A 145 -1.96 -2.65 12.63
C CYS A 145 -0.88 -1.81 11.96
N GLY A 146 -1.06 -1.57 10.67
CA GLY A 146 -0.23 -0.66 9.90
C GLY A 146 -0.87 -0.34 8.56
N VAL A 147 -0.51 0.81 7.99
CA VAL A 147 -0.95 1.19 6.65
C VAL A 147 -0.16 0.43 5.60
N ILE A 148 -0.86 -0.13 4.62
CA ILE A 148 -0.30 -0.85 3.48
C ILE A 148 0.21 0.19 2.47
N GLY A 149 1.52 0.33 2.37
CA GLY A 149 2.19 1.24 1.45
C GLY A 149 2.74 0.51 0.22
N LEU A 150 2.88 1.23 -0.90
CA LEU A 150 3.60 0.71 -2.06
C LEU A 150 5.06 0.41 -1.69
N ALA A 151 5.55 -0.75 -2.12
CA ALA A 151 6.95 -1.12 -2.00
C ALA A 151 7.59 -0.98 -3.38
N GLN A 152 8.48 -0.01 -3.54
CA GLN A 152 9.21 0.15 -4.80
C GLN A 152 10.26 -0.95 -4.94
N LEU A 153 10.17 -1.72 -6.02
CA LEU A 153 11.32 -2.48 -6.50
C LEU A 153 12.29 -1.46 -7.09
N ILE A 154 13.38 -1.16 -6.38
CA ILE A 154 14.56 -0.58 -7.02
C ILE A 154 15.07 -1.71 -7.93
N ILE A 155 14.63 -1.71 -9.19
CA ILE A 155 15.34 -2.42 -10.23
C ILE A 155 16.65 -1.65 -10.33
N ILE A 156 17.68 -2.11 -9.62
CA ILE A 156 19.04 -1.72 -9.96
C ILE A 156 19.22 -2.26 -11.36
N ILE A 157 19.11 -1.39 -12.35
CA ILE A 157 19.46 -1.69 -13.75
C ILE A 157 20.99 -1.76 -13.83
N ASP A 158 21.62 -2.56 -12.98
CA ASP A 158 23.02 -2.92 -13.14
C ASP A 158 23.02 -4.03 -14.20
N SER A 159 23.34 -3.61 -15.43
CA SER A 159 23.58 -4.44 -16.62
C SER A 159 22.49 -4.51 -17.69
N MET A 160 21.93 -3.36 -18.12
CA MET A 160 21.48 -3.20 -19.51
C MET A 160 22.08 -1.99 -20.24
N THR A 161 23.31 -1.60 -19.89
CA THR A 161 24.12 -0.70 -20.73
C THR A 161 24.73 -1.38 -21.96
N SER A 162 24.09 -2.43 -22.51
CA SER A 162 24.67 -3.21 -23.61
C SER A 162 23.65 -3.76 -24.62
N MET A 163 22.63 -2.97 -24.99
CA MET A 163 21.79 -3.30 -26.16
C MET A 163 21.42 -2.07 -27.02
N PHE A 164 22.08 -0.92 -26.82
CA PHE A 164 22.00 0.22 -27.73
C PHE A 164 23.36 0.46 -28.39
N ASN A 165 23.77 -0.47 -29.23
CA ASN A 165 24.81 -0.28 -30.25
C ASN A 165 24.42 -1.10 -31.47
N THR A 166 23.37 -0.66 -32.16
CA THR A 166 23.22 -0.87 -33.61
C THR A 166 22.42 0.30 -34.16
N ASP A 167 23.02 1.02 -35.09
CA ASP A 167 22.40 2.07 -35.89
C ASP A 167 21.07 1.61 -36.48
N ALA A 168 19.96 2.24 -36.06
CA ALA A 168 18.72 2.27 -36.82
C ALA A 168 17.88 3.47 -36.36
N SER A 169 17.85 4.50 -37.20
CA SER A 169 16.96 5.65 -37.09
C SER A 169 15.50 5.23 -37.17
N LEU A 170 14.72 5.46 -36.11
CA LEU A 170 13.26 5.52 -36.15
C LEU A 170 12.74 6.64 -35.22
N PRO A 171 11.61 7.28 -35.56
CA PRO A 171 11.27 8.62 -35.11
C PRO A 171 10.85 8.65 -33.65
N TYR A 172 11.47 9.56 -32.90
CA TYR A 172 11.20 9.83 -31.49
C TYR A 172 9.87 10.59 -31.36
N ASN A 173 8.86 9.97 -30.75
CA ASN A 173 7.65 10.66 -30.33
C ASN A 173 7.90 11.24 -28.93
N HIS A 174 7.91 12.57 -28.86
CA HIS A 174 8.23 13.35 -27.67
C HIS A 174 6.95 13.53 -26.85
N ASP A 175 6.57 12.59 -25.97
CA ASP A 175 5.49 12.88 -24.99
C ASP A 175 5.31 11.93 -23.79
N LEU A 176 6.33 11.19 -23.38
CA LEU A 176 6.29 10.46 -22.11
C LEU A 176 7.67 10.61 -21.45
N PHE A 177 7.66 10.96 -20.15
CA PHE A 177 8.81 11.26 -19.28
C PHE A 177 9.22 12.74 -19.13
N GLU A 178 8.31 13.56 -18.59
CA GLU A 178 8.68 14.76 -17.82
C GLU A 178 8.19 14.65 -16.36
N SER A 179 8.60 13.60 -15.65
CA SER A 179 8.50 13.61 -14.17
C SER A 179 9.53 12.76 -13.43
N LEU A 180 10.62 12.35 -14.08
CA LEU A 180 11.75 11.75 -13.38
C LEU A 180 12.81 12.83 -13.13
N ILE A 181 12.59 13.67 -12.11
CA ILE A 181 13.63 14.55 -11.58
C ILE A 181 14.76 13.66 -11.04
N VAL A 182 15.77 13.47 -11.87
CA VAL A 182 17.03 12.84 -11.47
C VAL A 182 17.80 13.84 -10.61
N LYS A 183 17.83 13.64 -9.29
CA LYS A 183 18.91 14.16 -8.44
C LYS A 183 20.21 13.43 -8.81
N LYS A 184 20.84 13.84 -9.90
CA LYS A 184 22.22 13.43 -10.21
C LYS A 184 23.13 14.26 -9.31
N LYS A 185 23.65 13.66 -8.23
CA LYS A 185 24.77 14.25 -7.48
C LYS A 185 26.00 14.20 -8.38
N ASN A 186 26.27 15.26 -9.13
CA ASN A 186 27.59 15.49 -9.72
C ASN A 186 28.53 15.97 -8.59
N LYS A 187 29.44 15.10 -8.14
CA LYS A 187 30.62 15.52 -7.38
C LYS A 187 31.67 16.00 -8.38
N ASP A 188 32.25 17.17 -8.17
CA ASP A 188 33.45 17.57 -8.91
C ASP A 188 34.67 16.76 -8.43
N GLY A 189 35.74 16.76 -9.22
CA GLY A 189 36.98 16.03 -8.94
C GLY A 189 37.75 16.47 -7.69
N ARG A 190 37.17 17.28 -6.80
CA ARG A 190 37.72 17.66 -5.48
C ARG A 190 36.76 17.44 -4.30
N GLY A 191 35.61 16.81 -4.51
CA GLY A 191 34.84 16.18 -3.43
C GLY A 191 34.15 17.13 -2.44
N ARG A 192 33.55 18.23 -2.90
CA ARG A 192 32.62 19.04 -2.08
C ARG A 192 31.20 19.06 -2.69
N ASP A 193 30.18 19.03 -1.84
CA ASP A 193 28.77 19.13 -2.24
C ASP A 193 28.45 20.57 -2.69
N LEU A 194 27.93 20.74 -3.91
CA LEU A 194 27.41 22.01 -4.42
C LEU A 194 25.98 22.21 -3.91
N LEU A 195 25.77 23.20 -3.05
CA LEU A 195 24.44 23.63 -2.62
C LEU A 195 23.78 24.40 -3.78
N LEU A 196 22.67 23.89 -4.32
CA LEU A 196 21.83 24.65 -5.25
C LEU A 196 20.58 25.17 -4.51
N PRO A 197 20.17 26.43 -4.75
CA PRO A 197 19.05 27.05 -4.04
C PRO A 197 17.71 26.42 -4.42
N TYR A 198 16.86 26.19 -3.42
CA TYR A 198 15.47 25.79 -3.59
C TYR A 198 14.67 26.90 -4.30
N TYR A 199 14.11 26.61 -5.48
CA TYR A 199 13.09 27.45 -6.10
C TYR A 199 11.70 27.00 -5.63
N ASN A 200 10.97 27.91 -5.01
CA ASN A 200 9.64 27.70 -4.46
C ASN A 200 8.61 28.06 -5.55
N HIS A 201 7.91 27.09 -6.13
CA HIS A 201 6.79 27.38 -7.04
C HIS A 201 5.54 27.67 -6.22
N SER A 202 5.40 28.92 -5.79
CA SER A 202 4.15 29.47 -5.26
C SER A 202 3.94 30.92 -5.71
N GLU A 203 4.28 31.23 -6.96
CA GLU A 203 3.85 32.46 -7.62
C GLU A 203 3.57 32.13 -9.09
N VAL A 204 2.29 32.03 -9.45
CA VAL A 204 1.84 32.04 -10.84
C VAL A 204 1.82 33.51 -11.27
N PRO A 205 2.60 33.95 -12.26
CA PRO A 205 2.45 35.30 -12.79
C PRO A 205 1.13 35.38 -13.55
N THR A 206 0.21 36.23 -13.10
CA THR A 206 -0.93 36.67 -13.89
C THR A 206 -0.42 37.35 -15.17
N PRO A 207 -0.98 37.05 -16.36
CA PRO A 207 -0.58 37.71 -17.59
C PRO A 207 -0.82 39.23 -17.50
N PRO A 208 0.03 40.06 -18.12
CA PRO A 208 -0.11 41.51 -18.05
C PRO A 208 -1.44 41.96 -18.68
N ASN A 209 -2.17 42.79 -17.94
CA ASN A 209 -3.29 43.58 -18.45
C ASN A 209 -2.84 44.36 -19.69
N THR A 210 -3.40 44.06 -20.85
CA THR A 210 -3.40 44.99 -21.97
C THR A 210 -4.30 46.16 -21.61
N HIS A 211 -3.71 47.18 -21.01
CA HIS A 211 -4.34 48.50 -20.96
C HIS A 211 -4.50 48.98 -22.41
N SER A 212 -5.76 48.97 -22.86
CA SER A 212 -6.26 49.87 -23.88
C SER A 212 -5.87 51.31 -23.49
N GLY A 213 -4.85 51.84 -24.15
CA GLY A 213 -4.55 53.26 -24.14
C GLY A 213 -5.54 53.98 -25.06
N ASN A 214 -6.26 54.94 -24.48
CA ASN A 214 -7.15 55.89 -25.13
C ASN A 214 -6.59 56.40 -26.47
N LEU A 215 -7.38 56.25 -27.52
CA LEU A 215 -7.45 57.24 -28.61
C LEU A 215 -8.36 58.36 -28.14
N ASP A 216 -7.77 59.48 -27.72
CA ASP A 216 -8.46 60.76 -27.65
C ASP A 216 -7.94 61.67 -28.78
N ARG A 217 -8.86 61.98 -29.70
CA ARG A 217 -9.04 63.23 -30.47
C ARG A 217 -7.96 63.66 -31.48
N ASN A 218 -8.32 63.56 -32.76
CA ASN A 218 -8.61 64.72 -33.61
C ASN A 218 -9.54 64.32 -34.77
#